data_AF-A0A8D8ZCJ5-F1
#
_entry.id   AF-A0A8D8ZCJ5-F1
#
_cell.length_a   1.000
_cell.length_b   1.000
_cell.length_c   1.000
_cell.angle_alpha   90.00
_cell.angle_beta   90.00
_cell.angle_gamma   90.00
#
_symmetry.space_group_name_H-M   'P 1'
#
loop_
_entity.id
_entity.type
_entity.pdbx_description
1 polymer ?
#
loop_
_entity_poly.entity_id
_entity_poly.type
_entity_poly.pdbx_seq_one_letter_code
_entity_poly.pdbx_strand_id
1 'polypeptide(L)'
;MSPFLLLKIGNQEYIALGDNTIEYNPNFCLYLTTKLRNPHYLPEIFNKVTIVNFALTVYGLEDQLLGIVVAKERPDLQIKRDELIVQGASNKKALKEVEDMILHTLSASTENIREDPNAVDVLDSSKVRIGYDYAYPVCVYGEYSGGS
;
A
#
# COMPACT_ATOMS: atom_id res chain seq x y z
N MET A 1 -14.73 -18.05 11.64
CA MET A 1 -14.41 -19.49 11.62
C MET A 1 -13.36 -19.69 12.71
N SER A 2 -13.74 -20.22 13.88
CA SER A 2 -12.79 -20.37 15.00
C SER A 2 -11.71 -21.39 14.62
N PRO A 3 -10.41 -21.08 14.79
CA PRO A 3 -9.38 -22.09 14.60
C PRO A 3 -9.59 -23.17 15.67
N PHE A 4 -9.80 -24.40 15.22
CA PHE A 4 -10.00 -25.63 16.00
C PHE A 4 -8.86 -25.97 16.98
N LEU A 5 -7.85 -25.11 17.10
CA LEU A 5 -6.65 -25.30 17.92
C LEU A 5 -6.64 -24.45 19.20
N LEU A 6 -7.50 -23.43 19.29
CA LEU A 6 -7.55 -22.56 20.47
C LEU A 6 -8.54 -23.09 21.50
N LEU A 7 -8.02 -23.41 22.68
CA LEU A 7 -8.78 -23.79 23.86
C LEU A 7 -8.92 -22.56 24.76
N LYS A 8 -10.16 -22.12 24.98
CA LYS A 8 -10.44 -21.03 25.93
C LYS A 8 -10.77 -21.61 27.29
N ILE A 9 -9.93 -21.33 28.29
CA ILE A 9 -10.14 -21.75 29.68
C ILE A 9 -10.22 -20.48 30.53
N GLY A 10 -11.43 -20.13 30.97
CA GLY A 10 -11.69 -18.85 31.63
C GLY A 10 -11.48 -17.67 30.69
N ASN A 11 -10.65 -16.70 31.10
CA ASN A 11 -10.31 -15.52 30.29
C ASN A 11 -8.98 -15.69 29.52
N GLN A 12 -8.35 -16.86 29.60
CA GLN A 12 -7.07 -17.14 28.96
C GLN A 12 -7.26 -18.13 27.80
N GLU A 13 -6.57 -17.88 26.70
CA GLU A 13 -6.54 -18.76 25.53
C GLU A 13 -5.28 -19.62 25.55
N TYR A 14 -5.41 -20.85 25.07
CA TYR A 14 -4.35 -21.85 25.02
C TYR A 14 -4.33 -22.51 23.64
N ILE A 15 -3.17 -22.99 23.20
CA ILE A 15 -2.99 -23.77 21.99
C ILE A 15 -2.48 -25.17 22.35
N ALA A 16 -3.13 -26.19 21.79
CA ALA A 16 -2.66 -27.57 21.89
C ALA A 16 -1.66 -27.86 20.76
N LEU A 17 -0.43 -28.24 21.12
CA LEU A 17 0.65 -28.57 20.20
C LEU A 17 1.21 -29.96 20.53
N GLY A 18 0.74 -30.97 19.80
CA GLY A 18 1.03 -32.37 20.12
C GLY A 18 0.42 -32.73 21.48
N ASP A 19 1.26 -33.22 22.39
CA ASP A 19 0.85 -33.59 23.75
C ASP A 19 0.90 -32.42 24.75
N ASN A 20 1.40 -31.24 24.32
CA ASN A 20 1.57 -30.08 25.18
C ASN A 20 0.46 -29.05 24.97
N THR A 21 0.00 -28.44 26.05
CA THR A 21 -0.91 -27.28 26.02
C THR A 21 -0.15 -26.06 26.49
N ILE A 22 -0.09 -25.03 25.63
CA ILE A 22 0.71 -23.82 25.85
C ILE A 22 -0.23 -22.62 25.86
N GLU A 23 0.04 -21.63 26.72
CA GLU A 23 -0.73 -20.38 26.74
C GLU A 23 -0.56 -19.61 25.42
N TYR A 24 -1.66 -19.15 24.85
CA TYR A 24 -1.68 -18.39 23.60
C TYR A 24 -1.63 -16.88 23.88
N ASN A 25 -0.73 -16.19 23.20
CA ASN A 25 -0.64 -14.72 23.21
C ASN A 25 -1.35 -14.16 21.96
N PRO A 26 -2.36 -13.28 22.09
CA PRO A 26 -3.08 -12.72 20.94
C PRO A 26 -2.21 -11.87 20.00
N ASN A 27 -1.06 -11.38 20.45
CA ASN A 27 -0.10 -10.64 19.60
C ASN A 27 0.92 -11.55 18.90
N PHE A 28 0.82 -12.87 19.06
CA PHE A 28 1.72 -13.81 18.41
C PHE A 28 1.40 -13.94 16.92
N CYS A 29 2.42 -13.78 16.07
CA CYS A 29 2.35 -14.04 14.64
C CYS A 29 3.41 -15.08 14.25
N LEU A 30 2.99 -16.10 13.50
CA LEU A 30 3.88 -17.12 12.95
C LEU A 30 4.13 -16.85 11.46
N TYR A 31 5.40 -16.72 11.09
CA TYR A 31 5.84 -16.63 9.70
C TYR A 31 6.66 -17.86 9.34
N LEU A 32 6.28 -18.53 8.25
CA LEU A 32 6.98 -19.69 7.71
C LEU A 32 7.56 -19.31 6.35
N THR A 33 8.83 -19.63 6.11
CA THR A 33 9.50 -19.34 4.84
C THR A 33 10.06 -20.60 4.22
N THR A 34 10.08 -20.65 2.89
CA THR A 34 10.71 -21.73 2.12
C THR A 34 11.44 -21.15 0.93
N LYS A 35 12.56 -21.76 0.54
CA LYS A 35 13.32 -21.39 -0.67
C LYS A 35 12.79 -22.06 -1.94
N LEU A 36 11.82 -22.98 -1.81
CA LEU A 36 11.23 -23.66 -2.96
C LEU A 36 10.35 -22.68 -3.75
N ARG A 37 10.60 -22.55 -5.05
CA ARG A 37 9.88 -21.62 -5.94
C ARG A 37 8.42 -22.01 -6.16
N ASN A 38 8.11 -23.31 -6.14
CA ASN A 38 6.75 -23.82 -6.34
C ASN A 38 6.52 -25.07 -5.48
N PRO A 39 6.39 -24.91 -4.15
CA PRO A 39 6.08 -26.03 -3.27
C PRO A 39 4.64 -26.49 -3.53
N HIS A 40 4.48 -27.76 -3.89
CA HIS A 40 3.16 -28.35 -4.10
C HIS A 40 2.54 -28.76 -2.77
N TYR A 41 1.81 -27.84 -2.14
CA TYR A 41 1.07 -28.12 -0.91
C TYR A 41 -0.28 -28.78 -1.21
N LEU A 42 -0.77 -29.59 -0.27
CA LEU A 42 -2.12 -30.12 -0.34
C LEU A 42 -3.15 -29.00 -0.11
N PRO A 43 -4.37 -29.08 -0.67
CA PRO A 43 -5.43 -28.09 -0.46
C PRO A 43 -5.74 -27.79 1.02
N GLU A 44 -5.55 -28.79 1.89
CA GLU A 44 -5.73 -28.62 3.33
C GLU A 44 -4.77 -27.58 3.93
N ILE A 45 -3.53 -27.51 3.43
CA ILE A 45 -2.55 -26.51 3.89
C ILE A 45 -2.93 -25.14 3.36
N PHE A 46 -3.30 -25.03 2.08
CA PHE A 46 -3.74 -23.76 1.47
C PHE A 46 -4.92 -23.10 2.19
N ASN A 47 -5.82 -23.90 2.79
CA ASN A 47 -6.94 -23.38 3.56
C ASN A 47 -6.56 -22.90 4.98
N LYS A 48 -5.42 -23.34 5.52
CA LYS A 48 -4.96 -23.02 6.89
C LYS A 48 -3.92 -21.90 6.93
N VAL A 49 -3.24 -21.61 5.82
CA VAL A 49 -2.18 -20.60 5.76
C VAL A 49 -2.40 -19.63 4.60
N THR A 50 -1.98 -18.38 4.78
CA THR A 50 -1.88 -17.43 3.69
C THR A 50 -0.53 -17.58 3.01
N ILE A 51 -0.52 -17.95 1.73
CA ILE A 51 0.72 -18.10 0.95
C ILE A 51 1.04 -16.79 0.24
N VAL A 52 2.25 -16.30 0.46
CA VAL A 52 2.81 -15.14 -0.24
C VAL A 52 3.94 -15.61 -1.13
N ASN A 53 3.83 -15.37 -2.44
CA ASN A 53 4.84 -15.75 -3.42
C ASN A 53 5.80 -14.58 -3.66
N PHE A 54 7.07 -14.75 -3.28
CA PHE A 54 8.14 -13.77 -3.49
C PHE A 54 9.03 -14.09 -4.72
N ALA A 55 8.57 -14.93 -5.64
CA ALA A 55 9.30 -15.19 -6.86
C ALA A 55 9.49 -13.89 -7.67
N LEU A 56 10.74 -13.61 -8.04
CA LEU A 56 11.03 -12.53 -8.97
C LEU A 56 10.36 -12.81 -10.32
N THR A 57 9.57 -11.85 -10.79
CA THR A 57 9.05 -11.87 -12.15
C THR A 57 10.12 -11.35 -13.11
N VAL A 58 10.11 -11.83 -14.36
CA VAL A 58 11.07 -11.36 -15.38
C VAL A 58 10.98 -9.85 -15.56
N TYR A 59 9.75 -9.32 -15.63
CA TYR A 59 9.50 -7.89 -15.70
C TYR A 59 10.06 -7.12 -14.48
N GLY A 60 9.91 -7.66 -13.28
CA GLY A 60 10.46 -7.04 -12.07
C GLY A 60 11.99 -7.03 -12.07
N LEU A 61 12.63 -8.06 -12.63
CA LEU A 61 14.08 -8.10 -12.80
C LEU A 61 14.55 -7.10 -13.88
N GLU A 62 13.82 -7.00 -14.99
CA GLU A 62 14.10 -6.01 -16.05
C GLU A 62 14.03 -4.58 -15.52
N ASP A 63 12.99 -4.23 -14.76
CA ASP A 63 12.84 -2.91 -14.15
C ASP A 63 13.99 -2.61 -13.16
N GLN A 64 14.38 -3.59 -12.35
CA GLN A 64 15.52 -3.47 -11.44
C GLN A 64 16.83 -3.23 -12.19
N LEU A 65 17.09 -4.00 -13.24
CA LEU A 65 18.29 -3.84 -14.06
C LEU A 65 18.30 -2.49 -14.77
N LEU A 66 17.16 -2.07 -15.34
CA LEU A 66 17.00 -0.77 -15.96
C LEU A 66 17.31 0.36 -14.96
N GLY A 67 16.80 0.27 -13.73
CA GLY A 67 17.11 1.22 -12.67
C GLY A 67 18.61 1.34 -12.39
N ILE A 68 19.33 0.22 -12.35
CA ILE A 68 20.79 0.20 -12.14
C ILE A 68 21.52 0.85 -13.33
N VAL A 69 21.11 0.53 -14.56
CA VAL A 69 21.74 1.07 -15.79
C VAL A 69 21.51 2.57 -15.88
N VAL A 70 20.28 3.04 -15.68
CA VAL A 70 19.93 4.47 -15.70
C VAL A 70 20.70 5.23 -14.63
N ALA A 71 20.81 4.70 -13.41
CA ALA A 71 21.57 5.35 -12.35
C ALA A 71 23.06 5.54 -12.71
N LYS A 72 23.62 4.63 -13.52
CA LYS A 72 25.03 4.71 -13.97
C LYS A 72 25.22 5.59 -15.20
N GLU A 73 24.33 5.49 -16.19
CA GLU A 73 24.46 6.20 -17.47
C GLU A 73 23.90 7.62 -17.43
N ARG A 74 22.85 7.86 -16.63
CA ARG A 74 22.10 9.12 -16.53
C ARG A 74 21.76 9.44 -15.06
N PRO A 75 22.77 9.77 -14.23
CA PRO A 75 22.54 10.07 -12.81
C PRO A 75 21.65 11.31 -12.60
N ASP A 76 21.66 12.25 -13.54
CA ASP A 76 20.79 13.42 -13.57
C ASP A 76 19.29 13.06 -13.62
N LEU A 77 18.93 12.07 -14.45
CA LEU A 77 17.56 11.57 -14.53
C LEU A 77 17.16 10.82 -13.25
N GLN A 78 18.09 10.09 -12.65
CA GLN A 78 17.84 9.37 -11.40
C GLN A 78 17.56 10.33 -10.24
N ILE A 79 18.36 11.41 -10.09
CA ILE A 79 18.11 12.44 -9.07
C ILE A 79 16.73 13.07 -9.26
N LYS A 80 16.39 13.43 -10.51
CA LYS A 80 15.09 14.02 -10.82
C LYS A 80 13.93 13.06 -10.53
N ARG A 81 14.09 11.76 -10.80
CA ARG A 81 13.10 10.74 -10.43
C ARG A 81 12.89 10.71 -8.92
N ASP A 82 13.97 10.71 -8.15
CA ASP A 82 13.91 10.62 -6.68
C ASP A 82 13.24 11.87 -6.08
N GLU A 83 13.55 13.06 -6.60
CA GLU A 83 12.85 14.31 -6.25
C GLU A 83 11.35 14.21 -6.55
N LEU A 84 10.98 13.73 -7.73
CA LEU A 84 9.58 13.57 -8.13
C LEU A 84 8.85 12.52 -7.27
N ILE A 85 9.52 11.46 -6.81
CA ILE A 85 8.92 10.47 -5.90
C ILE A 85 8.59 11.12 -4.56
N VAL A 86 9.52 11.89 -4.00
CA VAL A 86 9.31 12.59 -2.72
C VAL A 86 8.19 13.63 -2.86
N GLN A 87 8.23 14.43 -3.94
CA GLN A 87 7.17 15.40 -4.22
C GLN A 87 5.82 14.71 -4.42
N GLY A 88 5.75 13.64 -5.19
CA GLY A 88 4.52 12.87 -5.41
C GLY A 88 3.94 12.28 -4.12
N ALA A 89 4.80 11.78 -3.22
CA ALA A 89 4.36 11.31 -1.91
C ALA A 89 3.81 12.46 -1.04
N SER A 90 4.48 13.62 -1.05
CA SER A 90 4.03 14.83 -0.36
C SER A 90 2.69 15.32 -0.91
N ASN A 91 2.54 15.38 -2.24
CA ASN A 91 1.31 15.81 -2.90
C ASN A 91 0.15 14.86 -2.58
N LYS A 92 0.38 13.54 -2.64
CA LYS A 92 -0.64 12.55 -2.29
C LYS A 92 -1.08 12.67 -0.83
N LYS A 93 -0.15 12.93 0.09
CA LYS A 93 -0.47 13.19 1.50
C LYS A 93 -1.31 14.45 1.65
N ALA A 94 -0.87 15.53 1.03
CA ALA A 94 -1.58 16.80 1.00
C ALA A 94 -3.01 16.61 0.47
N LEU A 95 -3.19 15.93 -0.66
CA LEU A 95 -4.51 15.65 -1.26
C LEU A 95 -5.43 14.95 -0.25
N LYS A 96 -4.94 13.91 0.42
CA LYS A 96 -5.69 13.21 1.46
C LYS A 96 -6.07 14.12 2.62
N GLU A 97 -5.16 14.98 3.08
CA GLU A 97 -5.46 15.95 4.15
C GLU A 97 -6.58 16.91 3.75
N VAL A 98 -6.64 17.34 2.48
CA VAL A 98 -7.76 18.15 1.99
C VAL A 98 -9.05 17.35 1.91
N GLU A 99 -9.00 16.11 1.43
CA GLU A 99 -10.18 15.24 1.42
C GLU A 99 -10.75 15.06 2.83
N ASP A 100 -9.88 14.78 3.81
CA ASP A 100 -10.25 14.65 5.22
C ASP A 100 -10.82 15.96 5.80
N MET A 101 -10.24 17.12 5.44
CA MET A 101 -10.78 18.43 5.84
C MET A 101 -12.16 18.70 5.25
N ILE A 102 -12.39 18.36 3.96
CA ILE A 102 -13.69 18.52 3.31
C ILE A 102 -14.73 17.62 4.00
N LEU A 103 -14.40 16.35 4.23
CA LEU A 103 -15.29 15.40 4.91
C LEU A 103 -15.61 15.86 6.32
N HIS A 104 -14.62 16.35 7.07
CA HIS A 104 -14.82 16.89 8.40
C HIS A 104 -15.79 18.08 8.37
N THR A 105 -15.54 19.08 7.52
CA THR A 105 -16.40 20.26 7.36
C THR A 105 -17.83 19.89 6.98
N LEU A 106 -18.00 18.97 6.02
CA LEU A 106 -19.33 18.47 5.61
C LEU A 106 -20.06 17.73 6.74
N SER A 107 -19.34 16.94 7.54
CA SER A 107 -19.93 16.18 8.65
C SER A 107 -20.32 17.07 9.84
N ALA A 108 -19.54 18.13 10.10
CA ALA A 108 -19.76 19.05 11.22
C ALA A 108 -20.91 20.04 10.95
N SER A 109 -21.19 20.37 9.69
CA SER A 109 -22.23 21.32 9.30
C SER A 109 -23.56 20.61 9.02
N THR A 110 -24.22 20.14 10.07
CA THR A 110 -25.42 19.30 9.97
C THR A 110 -26.71 20.06 9.62
N GLU A 111 -26.78 21.39 9.80
CA GLU A 111 -28.02 22.15 9.54
C GLU A 111 -27.92 23.34 8.58
N ASN A 112 -26.75 23.95 8.34
CA ASN A 112 -26.66 25.03 7.32
C ASN A 112 -25.24 25.28 6.78
N ILE A 113 -24.77 24.43 5.87
CA ILE A 113 -23.45 24.58 5.23
C ILE A 113 -23.31 25.87 4.40
N ARG A 114 -24.41 26.48 3.96
CA ARG A 114 -24.38 27.70 3.13
C ARG A 114 -24.08 28.96 3.95
N GLU A 115 -24.22 28.89 5.27
CA GLU A 115 -24.01 30.02 6.19
C GLU A 115 -22.72 29.88 7.01
N ASP A 116 -21.98 28.78 6.87
CA ASP A 116 -20.66 28.64 7.48
C ASP A 116 -19.58 29.23 6.54
N PRO A 117 -19.09 30.46 6.79
CA PRO A 117 -18.09 31.08 5.95
C PRO A 117 -16.78 30.28 5.92
N ASN A 118 -16.45 29.56 7.01
CA ASN A 118 -15.27 28.69 7.06
C ASN A 118 -15.41 27.50 6.11
N ALA A 119 -16.62 26.95 5.96
CA ALA A 119 -16.85 25.83 5.07
C ALA A 119 -16.66 26.22 3.60
N VAL A 120 -17.12 27.41 3.21
CA VAL A 120 -16.97 27.94 1.85
C VAL A 120 -15.50 28.23 1.52
N ASP A 121 -14.76 28.86 2.43
CA ASP A 121 -13.34 29.18 2.24
C ASP A 121 -12.46 27.91 2.15
N VAL A 122 -12.75 26.90 2.97
CA VAL A 122 -12.05 25.60 2.91
C VAL A 122 -12.35 24.86 1.60
N LEU A 123 -13.60 24.91 1.11
CA LEU A 123 -13.98 24.28 -0.16
C LEU A 123 -13.35 25.00 -1.37
N ASP A 124 -13.32 26.32 -1.38
CA ASP A 124 -12.78 27.11 -2.50
C ASP A 124 -11.25 26.98 -2.57
N SER A 125 -10.55 27.06 -1.43
CA SER A 125 -9.11 26.81 -1.35
C SER A 125 -8.73 25.37 -1.74
N SER A 126 -9.56 24.39 -1.40
CA SER A 126 -9.38 22.99 -1.79
C SER A 126 -9.52 22.78 -3.29
N LYS A 127 -10.50 23.43 -3.93
CA LYS A 127 -10.74 23.35 -5.37
C LYS A 127 -9.56 23.87 -6.19
N VAL A 128 -8.96 24.98 -5.76
CA VAL A 128 -7.77 25.55 -6.38
C VAL A 128 -6.59 24.57 -6.27
N ARG A 129 -6.37 24.00 -5.08
CA ARG A 129 -5.22 23.12 -4.83
C ARG A 129 -5.31 21.77 -5.56
N ILE A 130 -6.51 21.25 -5.78
CA ILE A 130 -6.75 20.04 -6.58
C ILE A 130 -6.69 20.34 -8.08
N GLY A 131 -7.18 21.52 -8.51
CA GLY A 131 -7.24 21.91 -9.92
C GLY A 131 -5.87 22.05 -10.61
N TYR A 132 -4.80 22.36 -9.86
CA TYR A 132 -3.44 22.44 -10.40
C TYR A 132 -2.72 21.09 -10.54
N ASP A 133 -3.18 20.02 -9.87
CA ASP A 133 -2.49 18.71 -9.87
C ASP A 133 -3.00 17.77 -10.99
N TYR A 134 -4.05 18.14 -11.73
CA TYR A 134 -4.50 17.43 -12.95
C TYR A 134 -3.71 17.81 -14.22
N ALA A 135 -2.68 18.66 -14.11
CA ALA A 135 -1.72 18.87 -15.18
C ALA A 135 -0.65 17.77 -15.14
N TYR A 136 -0.98 16.61 -15.69
CA TYR A 136 -0.07 15.47 -15.83
C TYR A 136 1.27 15.88 -16.47
N PRO A 137 2.40 15.33 -16.00
CA PRO A 137 3.31 14.67 -16.89
C PRO A 137 2.86 13.21 -16.97
N VAL A 138 2.08 12.89 -18.00
CA VAL A 138 2.03 11.51 -18.50
C VAL A 138 3.47 11.17 -18.84
N CYS A 139 4.07 10.20 -18.16
CA CYS A 139 5.27 9.55 -18.65
C CYS A 139 4.89 8.90 -19.99
N VAL A 140 5.14 9.62 -21.07
CA VAL A 140 5.04 9.07 -22.43
C VAL A 140 6.16 8.02 -22.50
N TYR A 141 5.80 6.74 -22.41
CA TYR A 141 6.67 5.69 -22.90
C TYR A 141 6.91 6.04 -24.37
N GLY A 142 8.10 6.53 -24.67
CA GLY A 142 8.50 6.81 -26.04
C GLY A 142 8.35 5.54 -26.87
N GLU A 143 7.48 5.60 -27.88
CA GLU A 143 7.47 4.62 -28.95
C GLU A 143 8.86 4.62 -29.58
N TYR A 144 9.64 3.57 -29.30
CA TYR A 144 10.77 3.21 -30.14
C TYR A 144 10.18 2.66 -31.44
N SER A 145 9.94 3.55 -32.41
CA SER A 145 9.73 3.20 -33.80
C SER A 145 11.03 2.60 -34.33
N GLY A 146 11.11 1.27 -34.30
CA GLY A 146 12.11 0.50 -35.01
C GLY A 146 11.93 0.70 -36.51
N GLY A 147 12.73 1.59 -37.09
CA GLY A 147 12.96 1.61 -38.53
C GLY A 147 13.81 0.42 -38.94
N SER A 148 13.24 -0.44 -39.77
CA SER A 148 13.91 -1.24 -40.80
C SER A 148 12.88 -1.52 -41.89
#